data_AF-A0A392V2T2-F1
#
_entry.id   AF-A0A392V2T2-F1
#
_cell.length_a   1.000
_cell.length_b   1.000
_cell.length_c   1.000
_cell.angle_alpha   90.00
_cell.angle_beta   90.00
_cell.angle_gamma   90.00
#
_symmetry.space_group_name_H-M   'P 1'
#
loop_
_entity.id
_entity.type
_entity.pdbx_description
1 polymer ?
#
loop_
_entity_poly.entity_id
_entity_poly.type
_entity_poly.pdbx_seq_one_letter_code
_entity_poly.pdbx_strand_id
1 'polypeptide(L)' 'QRAEQPPPVQPQPNQGVQPQVPRGNPVFRELCRMNPPTFEGQYEPVEASEWLFRMEDMMEDLECTPAEKVTFAT' A
#
# COMPACT_ATOMS: atom_id res chain seq x y z
N GLN A 1 18.82 -6.93 -42.28
CA GLN A 1 17.64 -7.20 -41.43
C GLN A 1 18.05 -6.86 -40.01
N ARG A 2 17.50 -5.76 -39.48
CA ARG A 2 17.91 -5.12 -38.22
C ARG A 2 17.47 -5.98 -37.04
N ALA A 3 18.41 -6.41 -36.19
CA ALA A 3 18.09 -7.00 -34.90
C ALA A 3 17.36 -5.95 -34.05
N GLU A 4 16.13 -6.26 -33.63
CA GLU A 4 15.40 -5.46 -32.65
C GLU A 4 16.15 -5.58 -31.32
N GLN A 5 16.94 -4.56 -30.99
CA GLN A 5 17.48 -4.42 -29.65
C GLN A 5 16.32 -4.20 -28.68
N PRO A 6 16.20 -4.99 -27.60
CA PRO A 6 15.21 -4.73 -26.57
C PRO A 6 15.46 -3.34 -25.94
N PRO A 7 14.42 -2.64 -25.46
CA PRO A 7 14.60 -1.34 -24.83
C PRO A 7 15.55 -1.47 -23.62
N PRO A 8 16.36 -0.45 -23.33
CA PRO A 8 17.29 -0.49 -22.21
C PRO A 8 16.51 -0.71 -20.92
N VAL A 9 16.76 -1.86 -20.29
CA VAL A 9 16.24 -2.22 -18.97
C VAL A 9 16.83 -1.21 -17.98
N GLN A 10 16.04 -0.23 -17.57
CA GLN A 10 16.45 0.66 -16.48
C GLN A 10 16.63 -0.21 -15.23
N PRO A 11 17.71 -0.05 -14.45
CA PRO A 11 17.89 -0.78 -13.21
C PRO A 11 16.78 -0.35 -12.24
N GLN A 12 15.73 -1.17 -12.12
CA GLN A 12 14.77 -1.03 -11.05
C GLN A 12 15.51 -1.30 -9.74
N PRO A 13 15.56 -0.35 -8.79
CA PRO A 13 16.21 -0.59 -7.52
C PRO A 13 15.40 -1.64 -6.77
N ASN A 14 15.91 -2.87 -6.78
CA ASN A 14 15.60 -3.97 -5.87
C ASN A 14 14.22 -3.87 -5.19
N GLN A 15 13.14 -3.97 -5.97
CA GLN A 15 11.79 -4.11 -5.42
C GLN A 15 11.63 -5.57 -4.99
N GLY A 16 12.22 -5.91 -3.85
CA GLY A 16 11.79 -7.08 -3.11
C GLY A 16 10.33 -6.87 -2.75
N VAL A 17 9.43 -7.53 -3.48
CA VAL A 17 7.98 -7.64 -3.22
C VAL A 17 7.38 -6.41 -2.54
N GLN A 18 7.64 -5.21 -3.05
CA GLN A 18 6.89 -4.04 -2.62
C GLN A 18 5.64 -4.03 -3.50
N PRO A 19 4.43 -4.26 -2.96
CA PRO A 19 3.22 -4.09 -3.74
C PRO A 19 3.29 -2.70 -4.36
N GLN A 20 3.12 -2.64 -5.67
CA GLN A 20 3.11 -1.37 -6.38
C GLN A 20 1.90 -0.61 -5.85
N VAL A 21 2.10 0.23 -4.83
CA VAL A 21 1.06 1.09 -4.29
C VAL A 21 0.44 1.77 -5.50
N PRO A 22 -0.86 1.55 -5.75
CA PRO A 22 -1.47 2.06 -6.96
C PRO A 22 -1.61 3.57 -6.78
N ARG A 23 -0.55 4.31 -7.15
CA ARG A 23 -0.47 5.78 -7.05
C ARG A 23 -1.57 6.49 -7.85
N GLY A 24 -2.32 5.76 -8.67
CA GLY A 24 -3.51 6.21 -9.39
C GLY A 24 -4.84 5.69 -8.85
N ASN A 25 -4.89 4.92 -7.76
CA ASN A 25 -6.15 4.45 -7.18
C ASN A 25 -6.84 5.61 -6.44
N PRO A 26 -8.07 6.01 -6.82
CA PRO A 26 -8.81 7.07 -6.15
C PRO A 26 -9.10 6.75 -4.67
N VAL A 27 -9.32 5.48 -4.33
CA VAL A 27 -9.57 5.00 -2.96
C VAL A 27 -8.32 5.19 -2.10
N PHE A 28 -7.14 4.84 -2.62
CA PHE A 28 -5.87 5.06 -1.92
C PHE A 28 -5.60 6.55 -1.66
N ARG A 29 -5.91 7.41 -2.63
CA ARG A 29 -5.79 8.86 -2.47
C ARG A 29 -6.72 9.38 -1.37
N GLU A 30 -7.94 8.85 -1.30
CA GLU A 30 -8.89 9.23 -0.26
C GLU A 30 -8.46 8.70 1.11
N LEU A 31 -7.95 7.47 1.19
CA LEU A 31 -7.35 6.92 2.41
C LEU A 31 -6.23 7.82 2.94
N CYS A 32 -5.30 8.26 2.09
CA CYS A 32 -4.26 9.21 2.49
C CYS A 32 -4.83 10.57 2.96
N ARG A 33 -5.99 11.00 2.42
CA ARG A 33 -6.66 12.24 2.82
C ARG A 33 -7.29 12.13 4.21
N MET A 34 -7.69 10.93 4.63
CA MET A 34 -8.16 10.63 5.98
C MET A 34 -7.04 10.62 7.03
N ASN A 35 -5.78 10.81 6.61
CA ASN A 35 -4.59 10.81 7.47
C ASN A 35 -4.49 9.52 8.31
N PRO A 36 -4.23 8.37 7.66
CA PRO A 36 -4.29 7.07 8.30
C PRO A 36 -3.20 6.97 9.39
N PRO A 37 -3.45 6.23 10.47
CA PRO A 37 -2.49 6.09 11.55
C PRO A 37 -1.26 5.31 11.08
N THR A 38 -0.09 5.68 11.60
CA THR A 38 1.16 4.95 11.37
C THR A 38 1.39 3.95 12.50
N PHE A 39 1.90 2.76 12.18
CA PHE A 39 2.37 1.81 13.18
C PHE A 39 3.89 1.88 13.27
N GLU A 40 4.40 2.27 14.45
CA GLU A 40 5.85 2.41 14.67
C GLU A 40 6.54 1.09 15.04
N GLY A 41 5.83 -0.05 15.00
CA GLY A 41 6.39 -1.35 15.35
C GLY A 41 6.54 -1.57 16.85
N GLN A 42 5.69 -0.95 17.66
CA GLN A 42 5.69 -1.12 19.12
C GLN A 42 5.29 -2.56 19.51
N TYR A 43 5.83 -3.05 20.63
CA TYR A 43 5.54 -4.40 21.14
C TYR A 43 4.24 -4.48 21.94
N GLU A 44 3.65 -3.34 22.32
CA GLU A 44 2.41 -3.34 23.10
C GLU A 44 1.23 -3.90 22.27
N PRO A 45 0.59 -4.98 22.73
CA PRO A 45 -0.50 -5.61 21.98
C PRO A 45 -1.72 -4.70 21.84
N VAL A 46 -1.93 -3.81 22.80
CA VAL A 46 -3.04 -2.85 22.79
C VAL A 46 -2.84 -1.80 21.70
N GLU A 47 -1.63 -1.25 21.58
CA GLU A 47 -1.32 -0.26 20.54
C GLU A 47 -1.41 -0.87 19.13
N ALA A 48 -0.89 -2.09 18.95
CA ALA A 48 -1.01 -2.80 17.68
C ALA A 48 -2.48 -3.09 17.32
N SER A 49 -3.30 -3.46 18.30
CA SER A 49 -4.73 -3.69 18.10
C SER A 49 -5.45 -2.38 17.77
N GLU A 50 -5.17 -1.30 18.48
CA GLU A 50 -5.76 0.02 18.21
C GLU A 50 -5.43 0.52 16.80
N TRP A 51 -4.17 0.36 16.36
CA TRP A 51 -3.76 0.69 15.00
C TRP A 51 -4.53 -0.13 13.96
N LEU A 52 -4.64 -1.45 14.16
CA LEU A 52 -5.40 -2.33 13.28
C LEU A 52 -6.87 -1.92 13.18
N PHE A 53 -7.54 -1.68 14.31
CA PHE A 53 -8.94 -1.27 14.32
C PHE A 53 -9.16 0.07 13.62
N ARG A 54 -8.29 1.06 13.85
CA ARG A 54 -8.41 2.36 13.15
C ARG A 54 -8.14 2.26 11.66
N MET A 55 -7.18 1.44 11.24
CA MET A 55 -6.94 1.20 9.82
C MET A 55 -8.11 0.46 9.17
N GLU A 56 -8.67 -0.55 9.85
CA GLU A 56 -9.81 -1.31 9.36
C GLU A 56 -11.05 -0.43 9.18
N ASP A 57 -11.38 0.38 10.19
CA ASP A 57 -12.50 1.34 10.17
C ASP A 57 -12.44 2.28 8.96
N MET A 58 -11.28 2.89 8.71
CA MET A 58 -11.09 3.76 7.52
C MET A 58 -11.22 3.00 6.20
N MET A 59 -10.70 1.77 6.12
CA MET A 59 -10.80 0.96 4.92
C MET A 59 -12.23 0.46 4.67
N GLU A 60 -13.03 0.27 5.71
CA GLU A 60 -14.45 -0.05 5.61
C GLU A 60 -15.28 1.15 5.15
N ASP A 61 -15.02 2.35 5.68
CA ASP A 61 -15.66 3.60 5.24
C ASP A 61 -15.43 3.90 3.74
N LEU A 62 -14.28 3.46 3.22
CA LEU A 62 -13.90 3.60 1.81
C LEU A 62 -14.33 2.41 0.94
N GLU A 63 -15.04 1.45 1.51
CA GLU A 63 -15.52 0.23 0.83
C GLU A 63 -14.39 -0.56 0.14
N CYS A 64 -13.20 -0.59 0.76
CA CYS A 64 -12.02 -1.25 0.19
C CYS A 64 -12.28 -2.75 0.00
N THR A 65 -11.97 -3.27 -1.19
CA THR A 65 -11.99 -4.71 -1.43
C THR A 65 -10.93 -5.43 -0.60
N PRO A 66 -11.06 -6.73 -0.33
CA PRO A 66 -10.03 -7.48 0.41
C PRO A 66 -8.61 -7.36 -0.20
N ALA A 67 -8.52 -7.29 -1.53
CA ALA A 67 -7.25 -7.10 -2.23
C ALA A 67 -6.65 -5.69 -2.01
N GLU A 68 -7.50 -4.66 -1.98
CA GLU A 68 -7.09 -3.30 -1.68
C GLU A 68 -6.63 -3.15 -0.23
N LYS A 69 -7.34 -3.75 0.74
CA LYS A 69 -6.94 -3.74 2.15
C LYS A 69 -5.52 -4.28 2.33
N VAL A 70 -5.20 -5.41 1.69
CA VAL A 70 -3.85 -5.99 1.70
C VAL A 70 -2.83 -5.04 1.07
N THR A 71 -3.18 -4.44 -0.08
CA THR A 71 -2.29 -3.54 -0.83
C THR A 71 -2.03 -2.21 -0.13
N PHE A 72 -2.99 -1.70 0.64
CA PHE A 72 -2.88 -0.40 1.31
C PHE A 72 -2.21 -0.47 2.68
N ALA A 73 -2.25 -1.64 3.33
CA ALA A 73 -1.64 -1.88 4.63
C ALA A 73 -0.19 -2.41 4.58
N THR A 74 0.41 -2.48 3.38
CA THR A 74 1.80 -2.90 3.13
C THR A 74 2.69 -1.73 2.76
#